data_AF-A0A4D5YIZ2-F1
#
_entry.id   AF-A0A4D5YIZ2-F1
#
_cell.length_a   1.000
_cell.length_b   1.000
_cell.length_c   1.000
_cell.angle_alpha   90.00
_cell.angle_beta   90.00
_cell.angle_gamma   90.00
#
_symmetry.space_group_name_H-M   'P 1'
#
loop_
_entity.id
_entity.type
_entity.pdbx_description
1 polymer ?
#
loop_
_entity_poly.entity_id
_entity_poly.type
_entity_poly.pdbx_seq_one_letter_code
_entity_poly.pdbx_strand_id
1 'polypeptide(L)' 'RTDEAAFQKLMSNLDSNRDNEVDFQEYCVFLSCVAMMCNEFFEGFPDKQPRKK' A
#
# COMPACT_ATOMS: atom_id res chain seq x y z
N ARG A 1 -19.05 8.92 3.93
CA ARG A 1 -18.59 10.08 3.13
C ARG A 1 -17.13 9.82 2.86
N THR A 2 -16.76 9.53 1.61
CA THR A 2 -15.36 9.33 1.25
C THR A 2 -14.64 10.66 1.44
N ASP A 3 -13.51 10.67 2.14
CA ASP A 3 -12.70 11.88 2.29
C ASP A 3 -11.94 12.09 0.97
N GLU A 4 -12.56 12.85 0.07
CA GLU A 4 -12.03 13.14 -1.26
C GLU A 4 -10.65 13.80 -1.18
N ALA A 5 -10.41 14.63 -0.16
CA ALA A 5 -9.11 15.26 0.06
C ALA A 5 -8.03 14.22 0.44
N ALA A 6 -8.38 13.24 1.27
CA ALA A 6 -7.48 12.14 1.59
C ALA A 6 -7.17 11.27 0.35
N PHE A 7 -8.16 11.03 -0.50
CA PHE A 7 -7.97 10.28 -1.75
C PHE A 7 -7.08 11.02 -2.73
N GLN A 8 -7.31 12.34 -2.93
CA GLN A 8 -6.45 13.15 -3.79
C GLN A 8 -5.01 13.21 -3.28
N LYS A 9 -4.82 13.34 -1.96
CA LYS A 9 -3.49 13.28 -1.36
C LYS A 9 -2.81 11.94 -1.58
N LEU A 10 -3.56 10.83 -1.51
CA LEU A 10 -3.02 9.50 -1.81
C LEU A 10 -2.55 9.43 -3.27
N MET A 11 -3.40 9.78 -4.23
CA MET A 11 -3.06 9.74 -5.66
C MET A 11 -1.83 10.61 -5.97
N SER A 12 -1.78 11.83 -5.42
CA SER A 12 -0.63 12.73 -5.57
C SER A 12 0.67 12.19 -4.94
N ASN A 13 0.59 11.32 -3.93
CA ASN A 13 1.79 10.70 -3.34
C ASN A 13 2.27 9.50 -4.16
N LEU A 14 1.39 8.87 -4.94
CA LEU A 14 1.73 7.75 -5.81
C LEU A 14 2.36 8.22 -7.12
N ASP A 15 1.86 9.33 -7.66
CA ASP A 15 2.36 10.03 -8.84
C ASP A 15 3.77 10.60 -8.59
N SER A 16 4.77 9.75 -8.78
CA SER A 16 6.17 10.02 -8.51
C SER A 16 6.79 10.80 -9.66
N ASN A 17 6.34 10.55 -10.89
CA ASN A 17 6.82 11.22 -12.09
C ASN A 17 6.14 12.60 -12.32
N ARG A 18 5.05 12.89 -11.60
CA ARG A 18 4.25 14.13 -11.62
C ARG A 18 3.54 14.39 -12.95
N ASP A 19 3.04 13.34 -13.59
CA ASP A 19 2.25 13.44 -14.82
C ASP A 19 0.74 13.55 -14.56
N ASN A 20 0.31 13.51 -13.29
CA ASN A 20 -1.07 13.50 -12.81
C ASN A 20 -1.82 12.19 -13.07
N GLU A 21 -1.12 11.11 -13.41
CA GLU A 21 -1.63 9.75 -13.49
C GLU A 21 -0.86 8.87 -12.50
N VAL A 22 -1.30 7.61 -12.35
CA VAL A 22 -0.57 6.59 -11.59
C VAL A 22 -0.34 5.44 -12.54
N ASP A 23 0.92 5.25 -12.93
CA ASP A 23 1.27 4.17 -13.83
C ASP A 23 1.35 2.80 -13.11
N PHE A 24 1.56 1.74 -13.90
CA PHE A 24 1.63 0.39 -13.34
C PHE A 24 2.79 0.22 -12.35
N GLN A 25 3.93 0.85 -12.61
CA GLN A 25 5.09 0.78 -11.72
C GLN A 25 4.80 1.48 -10.40
N GLU A 26 4.19 2.67 -10.42
CA GLU A 26 3.83 3.44 -9.22
C GLU A 26 2.80 2.68 -8.37
N TYR A 27 1.81 2.07 -9.02
CA TYR A 27 0.88 1.17 -8.35
C TYR A 27 1.56 -0.07 -7.74
N CYS A 28 2.51 -0.69 -8.44
CA CYS A 28 3.28 -1.82 -7.90
C CYS A 28 4.15 -1.41 -6.70
N VAL A 29 4.72 -0.21 -6.71
CA VAL A 29 5.45 0.34 -5.55
C VAL A 29 4.52 0.48 -4.36
N PHE A 30 3.30 1.01 -4.56
CA PHE A 30 2.29 1.07 -3.50
C PHE A 30 1.97 -0.32 -2.92
N LEU A 31 1.69 -1.32 -3.78
CA LEU A 31 1.44 -2.69 -3.32
C LEU A 31 2.61 -3.28 -2.55
N SER A 32 3.83 -2.99 -2.98
CA SER A 32 5.05 -3.44 -2.30
C SER A 32 5.15 -2.83 -0.90
N CYS A 33 4.90 -1.53 -0.76
CA CYS A 33 4.83 -0.86 0.54
C CYS A 33 3.75 -1.47 1.45
N VAL A 34 2.55 -1.75 0.92
CA VAL A 34 1.47 -2.40 1.68
C VAL A 34 1.89 -3.80 2.12
N ALA A 35 2.49 -4.59 1.23
CA ALA A 35 2.99 -5.92 1.56
C ALA A 35 4.08 -5.88 2.64
N MET A 36 4.99 -4.91 2.58
CA MET A 36 6.02 -4.70 3.62
C MET A 36 5.39 -4.34 4.96
N MET A 37 4.44 -3.40 5.01
CA MET A 37 3.72 -3.05 6.24
C MET A 37 2.98 -4.25 6.82
N CYS A 38 2.36 -5.08 5.97
CA CYS A 38 1.75 -6.34 6.40
C CYS A 38 2.80 -7.30 6.97
N ASN A 39 3.94 -7.47 6.29
CA ASN A 39 5.01 -8.33 6.76
C ASN A 39 5.55 -7.88 8.12
N GLU A 40 5.85 -6.60 8.30
CA GLU A 40 6.29 -6.00 9.56
C GLU A 40 5.27 -6.21 10.68
N PHE A 41 3.96 -6.08 10.37
CA PHE A 41 2.90 -6.38 11.34
C PHE A 41 2.95 -7.84 11.81
N PHE A 42 3.26 -8.80 10.92
CA PHE A 42 3.27 -10.22 11.24
C PHE A 42 4.61 -10.75 11.78
N GLU A 43 5.72 -10.01 11.64
CA GLU A 43 7.08 -10.45 12.01
C GLU A 43 7.22 -10.80 13.50
N GLY A 44 6.43 -10.16 14.38
CA GLY A 44 6.40 -10.45 15.82
C GLY A 44 5.53 -11.65 16.23
N PHE A 45 4.81 -12.28 15.30
CA PHE A 45 3.95 -13.42 15.59
C PHE A 45 4.72 -14.75 15.47
N PRO A 46 4.37 -15.77 16.28
CA PRO A 46 5.03 -17.07 16.19
C PRO A 46 4.80 -17.69 14.80
N ASP A 47 5.89 -18.19 14.18
CA ASP A 47 5.98 -18.77 12.81
C ASP A 47 4.87 -19.76 12.43
N LYS A 48 4.21 -20.37 13.42
CA LYS A 48 3.27 -21.48 13.25
C LYS A 48 1.89 -21.18 13.84
N GLN A 49 1.40 -19.95 13.72
CA GLN A 49 -0.04 -19.75 13.93
C GLN A 49 -0.81 -20.56 12.87
N PRO A 50 -1.74 -21.45 13.28
CA PRO A 50 -2.51 -22.23 12.34
C PRO A 50 -3.35 -21.27 11.49
N ARG A 51 -3.01 -21.15 10.20
CA ARG A 51 -3.80 -20.37 9.24
C ARG A 51 -5.17 -21.02 9.11
N LYS A 52 -6.23 -20.26 9.40
CA LYS A 52 -7.60 -20.71 9.08
C LYS A 52 -7.71 -20.78 7.56
N LYS A 53 -8.08 -21.96 7.06
CA LYS A 53 -8.43 -22.17 5.65
C LYS A 53 -9.79 -21.59 5.35
#